data_AF-A0A1M6LEE5-F1
#
_entry.id   AF-A0A1M6LEE5-F1
#
_cell.length_a   1.000
_cell.length_b   1.000
_cell.length_c   1.000
_cell.angle_alpha   90.00
_cell.angle_beta   90.00
_cell.angle_gamma   90.00
#
_symmetry.space_group_name_H-M   'P 1'
#
loop_
_entity.id
_entity.type
_entity.pdbx_description
1 polymer ?
#
loop_
_entity_poly.entity_id
_entity_poly.type
_entity_poly.pdbx_seq_one_letter_code
_entity_poly.pdbx_strand_id
1 'polypeptide(L)' 'MEKKYVIVGDNNSISTPMNRKEATDKVKEYEKQGISAYIVSENEGKRIKESGKFNTPKWE' A
#
# COMPACT_ATOMS: atom_id res chain seq x y z
N MET A 1 16.74 12.26 -1.12
CA MET A 1 15.32 12.23 -1.52
C MET A 1 14.51 11.56 -0.43
N GLU A 2 13.42 12.18 0.01
CA GLU A 2 12.54 11.63 1.03
C GLU A 2 11.77 10.42 0.45
N LYS A 3 11.87 9.26 1.11
CA LYS A 3 11.20 8.04 0.64
C LYS A 3 9.71 8.12 0.97
N LYS A 4 8.87 8.13 -0.06
CA LYS A 4 7.40 8.07 0.07
C LYS A 4 6.87 6.66 -0.17
N TYR A 5 5.77 6.36 0.49
CA TYR A 5 5.10 5.07 0.48
C TYR A 5 3.62 5.27 0.15
N VAL A 6 3.00 4.25 -0.44
CA VAL A 6 1.56 4.19 -0.64
C VAL A 6 1.02 2.90 -0.06
N ILE A 7 -0.27 2.89 0.22
CA ILE A 7 -0.98 1.70 0.68
C ILE A 7 -1.80 1.16 -0.48
N VAL A 8 -1.69 -0.14 -0.70
CA VAL A 8 -2.53 -0.92 -1.62
C VAL A 8 -3.53 -1.70 -0.79
N GLY A 9 -4.80 -1.35 -0.89
CA GLY A 9 -5.89 -2.05 -0.22
C GLY A 9 -6.60 -3.04 -1.14
N ASP A 10 -7.68 -3.62 -0.63
CA ASP A 10 -8.56 -4.48 -1.40
C ASP A 10 -9.03 -3.78 -2.69
N ASN A 11 -9.20 -4.56 -3.76
CA ASN A 11 -9.52 -4.11 -5.13
C ASN A 11 -8.50 -3.20 -5.81
N ASN A 12 -7.21 -3.32 -5.47
CA ASN A 12 -6.13 -2.47 -6.04
C ASN A 12 -6.33 -0.97 -5.78
N SER A 13 -7.02 -0.60 -4.69
CA SER A 13 -7.14 0.79 -4.27
C SER A 13 -5.78 1.30 -3.79
N ILE A 14 -5.33 2.46 -4.29
CA ILE A 14 -4.02 3.04 -3.97
C ILE A 14 -4.20 4.37 -3.26
N SER A 15 -3.59 4.50 -2.08
CA SER A 15 -3.63 5.75 -1.31
C SER A 15 -2.76 6.85 -1.91
N THR A 16 -2.90 8.07 -1.39
CA THR A 16 -1.91 9.12 -1.63
C THR A 16 -0.53 8.75 -1.08
N PRO A 17 0.58 9.24 -1.67
CA PRO A 17 1.92 9.05 -1.12
C PRO A 17 2.08 9.73 0.24
N MET A 18 2.68 9.02 1.19
CA MET A 18 2.87 9.45 2.57
C MET A 18 4.23 8.98 3.12
N ASN A 19 4.63 9.47 4.29
CA ASN A 19 5.85 9.02 4.94
C ASN A 19 5.68 7.63 5.59
N ARG A 20 6.79 7.02 6.03
CA ARG A 20 6.77 5.66 6.59
C ARG A 20 5.87 5.55 7.83
N LYS A 21 5.87 6.56 8.70
CA LYS A 21 5.10 6.55 9.95
C LYS A 21 3.61 6.57 9.62
N GLU A 22 3.19 7.49 8.76
CA GLU A 22 1.80 7.59 8.27
C GLU A 22 1.33 6.30 7.61
N ALA A 23 2.17 5.69 6.75
CA ALA A 23 1.83 4.42 6.11
C ALA A 23 1.64 3.28 7.12
N THR A 24 2.50 3.24 8.15
CA THR A 24 2.41 2.23 9.22
C THR A 24 1.14 2.39 10.04
N ASP A 25 0.83 3.63 10.44
CA ASP A 25 -0.35 3.93 11.25
C ASP A 25 -1.64 3.59 10.49
N LYS A 26 -1.67 3.88 9.18
CA LYS A 26 -2.84 3.66 8.34
C LYS A 26 -3.08 2.18 7.99
N VAL A 27 -2.02 1.38 7.79
CA VAL A 27 -2.21 -0.09 7.64
C VAL A 27 -2.76 -0.71 8.92
N LYS A 28 -2.31 -0.27 10.10
CA LYS A 28 -2.89 -0.72 11.37
C LYS A 28 -4.35 -0.33 11.54
N GLU A 29 -4.74 0.84 11.02
CA GLU A 29 -6.13 1.27 11.01
C GLU A 29 -6.99 0.37 10.10
N TYR A 30 -6.50 0.06 8.90
CA TYR A 30 -7.16 -0.87 7.98
C TYR A 30 -7.29 -2.28 8.53
N GLU A 31 -6.26 -2.79 9.20
CA GLU A 31 -6.30 -4.09 9.89
C GLU A 31 -7.43 -4.14 10.93
N LYS A 32 -7.60 -3.06 11.73
CA LYS A 32 -8.71 -2.96 12.70
C LYS A 32 -10.10 -2.95 12.05
N GLN A 33 -10.18 -2.54 10.78
CA GLN A 33 -11.42 -2.53 9.99
C GLN A 33 -11.62 -3.83 9.20
N GLY A 34 -10.70 -4.81 9.33
CA GLY A 34 -10.74 -6.07 8.59
C GLY A 34 -10.32 -5.95 7.12
N ILE A 35 -9.68 -4.84 6.74
CA ILE A 35 -9.25 -4.57 5.37
C ILE A 35 -7.81 -5.05 5.21
N SER A 36 -7.56 -5.89 4.18
CA SER A 36 -6.20 -6.31 3.86
C SER A 36 -5.48 -5.20 3.11
N ALA A 37 -4.34 -4.76 3.63
CA ALA A 37 -3.61 -3.62 3.09
C ALA A 37 -2.09 -3.82 3.15
N TYR A 38 -1.40 -3.33 2.13
CA TYR A 38 0.05 -3.51 1.95
C TYR A 38 0.75 -2.18 1.75
N ILE A 39 1.86 -1.97 2.46
CA ILE A 39 2.73 -0.82 2.24
C ILE A 39 3.67 -1.13 1.08
N VAL A 40 3.69 -0.27 0.07
CA VAL A 40 4.63 -0.36 -1.05
C VAL A 40 5.31 0.97 -1.30
N SER A 41 6.42 0.96 -2.04
CA SER A 41 7.09 2.20 -2.47
C SER A 41 6.19 2.98 -3.44
N GLU A 42 6.39 4.30 -3.54
CA GLU A 42 5.67 5.13 -4.51
C GLU A 42 5.82 4.62 -5.96
N ASN A 43 7.03 4.16 -6.33
CA ASN A 43 7.30 3.62 -7.67
C ASN A 43 6.51 2.33 -7.92
N GLU A 44 6.41 1.45 -6.92
CA GLU A 44 5.62 0.24 -7.01
C GLU A 44 4.12 0.56 -7.12
N GLY A 45 3.65 1.56 -6.38
CA GLY A 45 2.29 2.09 -6.52
C GLY A 45 1.97 2.56 -7.95
N LYS A 46 2.90 3.30 -8.58
CA LYS A 46 2.76 3.72 -9.99
C LYS A 46 2.69 2.52 -10.93
N ARG A 47 3.60 1.54 -10.77
CA ARG A 47 3.60 0.29 -11.54
C ARG A 47 2.27 -0.48 -11.41
N ILE A 48 1.72 -0.57 -10.21
CA ILE A 48 0.43 -1.25 -9.97
C ILE A 48 -0.71 -0.48 -10.66
N LYS A 49 -0.73 0.86 -10.57
CA LYS A 49 -1.74 1.70 -11.24
C LYS A 49 -1.72 1.54 -12.75
N GLU A 50 -0.53 1.46 -13.36
CA GLU A 50 -0.34 1.31 -14.80
C GLU A 50 -0.66 -0.12 -15.27
N SER A 51 -0.25 -1.13 -14.52
CA SER A 51 -0.43 -2.54 -14.89
C SER A 51 -1.77 -3.14 -14.47
N GLY A 52 -2.45 -2.53 -13.51
CA GLY A 52 -3.64 -3.08 -12.85
C GLY A 52 -3.36 -4.36 -12.04
N LYS A 53 -2.09 -4.69 -11.78
CA LYS A 53 -1.68 -5.96 -11.16
C LYS A 53 -0.88 -5.74 -9.89
N PHE A 54 -1.48 -6.11 -8.76
CA PHE A 54 -0.80 -6.28 -7.48
C PHE A 54 -0.47 -7.76 -7.27
N ASN A 55 0.81 -8.07 -7.07
CA ASN A 55 1.27 -9.42 -6.76
C ASN A 55 1.15 -9.64 -5.25
N THR A 56 -0.01 -10.10 -4.80
CA THR A 56 -0.27 -10.33 -3.38
C THR A 56 0.78 -11.27 -2.79
N PRO A 57 1.53 -10.84 -1.76
CA PRO A 57 2.49 -11.69 -1.07
C PRO A 57 1.82 -12.94 -0.52
N LYS A 58 2.49 -14.09 -0.64
CA LYS A 58 2.10 -15.35 0.01
C LYS A 58 3.08 -15.61 1.15
N TRP A 59 2.56 -15.87 2.34
CA TRP A 59 3.34 -16.26 3.50
C TRP A 59 3.03 -17.73 3.76
N GLU A 60 4.02 -18.61 3.55
CA GLU A 60 3.99 -20.02 3.92
C GLU A 60 4.61 -20.20 5.31
#